data_AF-A0A970YVU2-F1
#
_entry.id   AF-A0A970YVU2-F1
#
_cell.length_a   1.000
_cell.length_b   1.000
_cell.length_c   1.000
_cell.angle_alpha   90.00
_cell.angle_beta   90.00
_cell.angle_gamma   90.00
#
_symmetry.space_group_name_H-M   'P 1'
#
loop_
_entity.id
_entity.type
_entity.pdbx_description
1 polymer ?
#
loop_
_entity_poly.entity_id
_entity_poly.type
_entity_poly.pdbx_seq_one_letter_code
_entity_poly.pdbx_strand_id
1 'polypeptide(L)'
;DTGMGRIGVKHYNAVNFLKKITEIPGVTLDGVYTHYATADEEDKSFSNIQLERFKNVLIELKNEGINYGVVHANNSSAILEISDSIFDMIRPGIILYGVSPSERTDGKMLLKQVMSLKSKVSGIKNILKGESVSYGRMFIAKQETNIAIVPIGYADGYDRELSNNIYGIINGKKYPQIGRITMDTVMFDIGFDDIKAGDDIVLLGEQGGQKVTVWDWTRIMKTIPYEVMCGISKRVKRIYKN
;
A
#
# COMPACT_ATOMS: atom_id res chain seq x y z
N ASP A 1 -0.07 20.45 14.75
CA ASP A 1 1.23 19.89 14.34
C ASP A 1 2.14 19.69 15.55
N THR A 2 2.30 18.43 15.95
CA THR A 2 3.19 18.02 17.06
C THR A 2 4.58 17.60 16.59
N GLY A 3 4.84 17.58 15.28
CA GLY A 3 6.14 17.17 14.74
C GLY A 3 6.14 16.68 13.28
N MET A 4 4.99 16.48 12.65
CA MET A 4 4.91 16.01 11.27
C MET A 4 5.36 17.08 10.26
N GLY A 5 5.15 18.36 10.57
CA GLY A 5 5.58 19.46 9.69
C GLY A 5 4.76 19.63 8.40
N ARG A 6 3.67 18.87 8.22
CA ARG A 6 2.85 18.90 7.00
C ARG A 6 1.76 19.97 7.01
N ILE A 7 0.82 19.87 7.94
CA ILE A 7 -0.30 20.80 8.11
C ILE A 7 -0.65 20.96 9.60
N GLY A 8 -1.39 22.03 9.90
CA GLY A 8 -1.93 22.31 11.22
C GLY A 8 -1.05 23.25 12.04
N VAL A 9 -1.67 23.92 13.01
CA VAL A 9 -1.00 24.88 13.89
C VAL A 9 0.04 24.18 14.75
N LYS A 10 1.21 24.81 14.93
CA LYS A 10 2.27 24.28 15.81
C LYS A 10 1.73 24.09 17.22
N HIS A 11 2.05 22.97 17.87
CA HIS A 11 1.50 22.60 19.18
C HIS A 11 1.61 23.71 20.23
N TYR A 12 2.74 24.43 20.29
CA TYR A 12 2.95 25.55 21.23
C TYR A 12 2.07 26.79 20.95
N ASN A 13 1.41 26.87 19.79
CA ASN A 13 0.45 27.91 19.44
C ASN A 13 -1.00 27.39 19.41
N ALA A 14 -1.22 26.09 19.65
CA ALA A 14 -2.50 25.45 19.39
C ALA A 14 -3.62 25.96 20.29
N VAL A 15 -3.35 26.12 21.59
CA VAL A 15 -4.35 26.57 22.58
C VAL A 15 -4.86 27.97 22.24
N ASN A 16 -3.94 28.92 22.02
CA ASN A 16 -4.28 30.29 21.64
C ASN A 16 -5.06 30.36 20.32
N PHE A 17 -4.72 29.51 19.36
CA PHE A 17 -5.45 29.43 18.10
C PHE A 17 -6.86 28.89 18.31
N LEU A 18 -7.01 27.78 19.04
CA LEU A 18 -8.31 27.14 19.28
C LEU A 18 -9.25 28.03 20.10
N LYS A 19 -8.72 28.80 21.06
CA LYS A 19 -9.49 29.82 21.79
C LYS A 19 -10.12 30.86 20.85
N LYS A 20 -9.38 31.32 19.85
CA LYS A 20 -9.94 32.23 18.82
C LYS A 20 -11.01 31.55 17.97
N ILE A 21 -10.85 30.25 17.68
CA ILE A 21 -11.86 29.49 16.92
C ILE A 21 -13.19 29.44 17.69
N THR A 22 -13.15 29.26 19.01
CA THR A 22 -14.37 29.23 19.83
C THR A 22 -15.13 30.55 19.89
N GLU A 23 -14.49 31.66 19.51
CA GLU A 23 -15.10 32.99 19.47
C GLU A 23 -15.79 33.30 18.13
N ILE A 24 -15.62 32.44 17.10
CA ILE A 24 -16.17 32.68 15.76
C ILE A 24 -17.64 32.25 15.71
N PRO A 25 -18.59 33.17 15.44
CA PRO A 25 -20.00 32.83 15.32
C PRO A 25 -20.24 31.83 14.19
N GLY A 26 -21.03 30.79 14.46
CA GLY A 26 -21.37 29.76 13.47
C GLY A 26 -20.29 28.68 13.27
N VAL A 27 -19.19 28.71 14.02
CA VAL A 27 -18.17 27.67 14.02
C VAL A 27 -18.22 26.89 15.33
N THR A 28 -18.21 25.57 15.24
CA THR A 28 -18.14 24.67 16.40
C THR A 28 -16.83 23.89 16.37
N LEU A 29 -16.09 23.94 17.47
CA LEU A 29 -14.92 23.09 17.67
C LEU A 29 -15.38 21.69 18.09
N ASP A 30 -15.44 20.77 17.14
CA ASP A 30 -15.99 19.41 17.34
C ASP A 30 -14.91 18.31 17.39
N GLY A 31 -13.64 18.67 17.19
CA GLY A 31 -12.54 17.72 17.31
C GLY A 31 -11.17 18.34 17.17
N VAL A 32 -10.18 17.66 17.73
CA VAL A 32 -8.75 18.01 17.64
C VAL A 32 -7.91 16.78 17.35
N TYR A 33 -6.90 16.94 16.50
CA TYR A 33 -6.06 15.82 16.12
C TYR A 33 -4.62 16.20 15.77
N THR A 34 -3.75 15.20 15.85
CA THR A 34 -2.41 15.25 15.28
C THR A 34 -2.13 14.00 14.44
N HIS A 35 -0.95 13.95 13.81
CA HIS A 35 -0.50 12.80 13.03
C HIS A 35 0.94 12.46 13.38
N TYR A 36 1.20 11.17 13.60
CA TYR A 36 2.53 10.65 13.85
C TYR A 36 3.37 10.66 12.58
N ALA A 37 4.64 11.00 12.72
CA ALA A 37 5.62 11.01 11.65
C ALA A 37 6.42 9.71 11.56
N THR A 38 6.63 9.03 12.69
CA THR A 38 7.52 7.86 12.78
C THR A 38 6.87 6.67 13.51
N ALA A 39 5.54 6.58 13.48
CA ALA A 39 4.83 5.51 14.21
C ALA A 39 5.07 4.12 13.62
N ASP A 40 5.50 4.03 12.36
CA ASP A 40 5.92 2.83 11.65
C ASP A 40 7.41 2.47 11.83
N GLU A 41 8.26 3.46 12.12
CA GLU A 41 9.71 3.30 12.31
C GLU A 41 10.07 2.47 13.54
N GLU A 42 11.27 1.89 13.60
CA GLU A 42 11.71 1.14 14.77
C GLU A 42 11.88 2.04 16.00
N ASP A 43 12.58 3.18 15.84
CA ASP A 43 12.76 4.15 16.90
C ASP A 43 11.46 4.93 17.18
N LYS A 44 10.91 4.74 18.37
CA LYS A 44 9.69 5.40 18.84
C LYS A 44 9.94 6.72 19.56
N SER A 45 11.19 7.14 19.73
CA SER A 45 11.57 8.35 20.46
C SER A 45 10.76 9.58 20.00
N PHE A 46 10.73 9.85 18.70
CA PHE A 46 10.04 11.00 18.15
C PHE A 46 8.51 10.86 18.23
N SER A 47 7.96 9.66 18.00
CA SER A 47 6.53 9.43 18.15
C SER A 47 6.06 9.65 19.59
N ASN A 48 6.87 9.26 20.58
CA ASN A 48 6.58 9.53 21.99
C ASN A 48 6.62 11.04 22.30
N ILE A 49 7.61 11.78 21.76
CA ILE A 49 7.63 13.25 21.86
C ILE A 49 6.37 13.86 21.24
N GLN A 50 5.93 13.37 20.08
CA GLN A 50 4.69 13.83 19.44
C GLN A 50 3.46 13.57 20.30
N LEU A 51 3.41 12.41 20.99
CA LEU A 51 2.33 12.05 21.91
C LEU A 51 2.31 12.95 23.14
N GLU A 52 3.46 13.19 23.78
CA GLU A 52 3.59 14.09 24.93
C GLU A 52 3.15 15.51 24.58
N ARG A 53 3.66 16.05 23.47
CA ARG A 53 3.24 17.37 22.96
C ARG A 53 1.74 17.46 22.73
N PHE A 54 1.13 16.39 22.21
CA PHE A 54 -0.31 16.37 22.00
C PHE A 54 -1.08 16.33 23.31
N LYS A 55 -0.69 15.45 24.25
CA LYS A 55 -1.27 15.37 25.59
C LYS A 55 -1.19 16.70 26.34
N ASN A 56 -0.06 17.41 26.24
CA ASN A 56 0.10 18.73 26.86
C ASN A 56 -0.91 19.75 26.32
N VAL A 57 -1.11 19.81 24.99
CA VAL A 57 -2.14 20.68 24.40
C VAL A 57 -3.53 20.34 24.92
N LEU A 58 -3.87 19.05 25.05
CA LEU A 58 -5.18 18.64 25.58
C LEU A 58 -5.37 19.04 27.04
N ILE A 59 -4.32 18.92 27.86
CA ILE A 59 -4.33 19.35 29.26
C ILE A 59 -4.53 20.87 29.34
N GLU A 60 -3.82 21.66 28.53
CA GLU A 60 -3.96 23.11 28.51
C GLU A 60 -5.35 23.55 28.05
N LEU A 61 -5.91 22.93 27.00
CA LEU A 61 -7.28 23.21 26.56
C LEU A 61 -8.31 22.93 27.67
N LYS A 62 -8.13 21.81 28.40
CA LYS A 62 -8.98 21.45 29.53
C LYS A 62 -8.88 22.48 30.67
N ASN A 63 -7.68 22.96 30.97
CA ASN A 63 -7.44 23.97 32.00
C ASN A 63 -8.08 25.32 31.64
N GLU A 64 -8.11 25.67 30.35
CA GLU A 64 -8.82 26.86 29.83
C GLU A 64 -10.34 26.67 29.72
N GLY A 65 -10.88 25.49 30.07
CA GLY A 65 -12.31 25.18 29.97
C GLY A 65 -12.82 25.09 28.53
N ILE A 66 -11.93 24.89 27.55
CA ILE A 66 -12.30 24.79 26.13
C ILE A 66 -12.81 23.38 25.84
N ASN A 67 -14.07 23.27 25.37
CA ASN A 67 -14.59 22.03 24.83
C ASN A 67 -14.02 21.81 23.41
N TYR A 68 -13.21 20.77 23.25
CA TYR A 68 -12.50 20.45 22.01
C TYR A 68 -13.05 19.23 21.27
N GLY A 69 -14.19 18.68 21.70
CA GLY A 69 -14.85 17.55 21.04
C GLY A 69 -13.99 16.29 20.97
N VAL A 70 -14.08 15.58 19.85
CA VAL A 70 -13.43 14.27 19.64
C VAL A 70 -11.92 14.41 19.44
N VAL A 71 -11.15 13.65 20.22
CA VAL A 71 -9.70 13.57 20.12
C VAL A 71 -9.27 12.34 19.33
N HIS A 72 -8.37 12.51 18.36
CA HIS A 72 -7.79 11.38 17.64
C HIS A 72 -6.34 11.63 17.21
N ALA A 73 -5.49 10.60 17.27
CA ALA A 73 -4.09 10.71 16.82
C ALA A 73 -3.64 9.51 15.96
N ASN A 74 -4.15 8.32 16.26
CA ASN A 74 -3.61 7.07 15.73
C ASN A 74 -3.94 6.88 14.25
N ASN A 75 -2.90 6.73 13.44
CA ASN A 75 -2.97 6.07 12.15
C ASN A 75 -2.77 4.54 12.35
N SER A 76 -2.82 3.77 11.26
CA SER A 76 -2.64 2.31 11.31
C SER A 76 -1.41 1.86 12.11
N SER A 77 -0.26 2.53 11.94
CA SER A 77 0.98 2.18 12.64
C SER A 77 0.87 2.46 14.14
N ALA A 78 0.33 3.62 14.51
CA ALA A 78 0.16 4.00 15.91
C ALA A 78 -0.90 3.17 16.64
N ILE A 79 -1.87 2.57 15.93
CA ILE A 79 -2.80 1.60 16.52
C ILE A 79 -2.05 0.35 17.02
N LEU A 80 -1.00 -0.08 16.29
CA LEU A 80 -0.25 -1.30 16.61
C LEU A 80 0.94 -1.06 17.53
N GLU A 81 1.60 0.10 17.42
CA GLU A 81 2.96 0.27 17.93
C GLU A 81 3.11 1.31 19.05
N ILE A 82 2.15 2.21 19.24
CA ILE A 82 2.28 3.29 20.23
C ILE A 82 1.32 3.04 21.40
N SER A 83 1.86 2.57 22.53
CA SER A 83 1.10 2.37 23.76
C SER A 83 0.50 3.67 24.30
N ASP A 84 -0.62 3.56 25.03
CA ASP A 84 -1.29 4.68 25.72
C ASP A 84 -1.58 5.91 24.85
N SER A 85 -1.82 5.67 23.56
CA SER A 85 -2.06 6.69 22.55
C SER A 85 -3.46 6.65 21.96
N ILE A 86 -4.32 5.72 22.38
CA ILE A 86 -5.73 5.67 21.98
C ILE A 86 -6.48 6.76 22.75
N PHE A 87 -7.17 7.60 21.98
CA PHE A 87 -8.04 8.67 22.48
C PHE A 87 -9.51 8.29 22.21
N ASP A 88 -10.36 9.25 21.84
CA ASP A 88 -11.78 9.01 21.56
C ASP A 88 -12.00 8.28 20.23
N MET A 89 -11.13 8.51 19.24
CA MET A 89 -11.22 7.91 17.91
C MET A 89 -9.84 7.54 17.33
N ILE A 90 -9.82 6.47 16.54
CA ILE A 90 -8.65 6.01 15.76
C ILE A 90 -8.91 6.18 14.26
N ARG A 91 -7.85 6.25 13.44
CA ARG A 91 -7.93 6.44 11.99
C ARG A 91 -7.20 5.32 11.23
N PRO A 92 -7.75 4.09 11.26
CA PRO A 92 -7.18 2.98 10.50
C PRO A 92 -7.29 3.27 9.00
N GLY A 93 -6.17 3.11 8.29
CA GLY A 93 -6.08 3.24 6.84
C GLY A 93 -5.72 1.90 6.22
N ILE A 94 -4.42 1.68 5.96
CA ILE A 94 -3.91 0.48 5.29
C ILE A 94 -4.34 -0.85 5.93
N ILE A 95 -4.51 -0.89 7.25
CA ILE A 95 -4.93 -2.11 7.96
C ILE A 95 -6.37 -2.51 7.63
N LEU A 96 -7.23 -1.57 7.21
CA LEU A 96 -8.58 -1.89 6.70
C LEU A 96 -8.52 -2.69 5.38
N TYR A 97 -7.41 -2.58 4.64
CA TYR A 97 -7.18 -3.32 3.41
C TYR A 97 -6.42 -4.63 3.65
N GLY A 98 -6.22 -5.00 4.92
CA GLY A 98 -5.56 -6.23 5.30
C GLY A 98 -4.06 -6.24 5.05
N VAL A 99 -3.44 -5.06 5.08
CA VAL A 99 -2.01 -4.88 4.84
C VAL A 99 -1.39 -4.22 6.07
N SER A 100 -0.29 -4.81 6.55
CA SER A 100 0.47 -4.26 7.67
C SER A 100 1.06 -2.88 7.33
N PRO A 101 1.13 -1.92 8.27
CA PRO A 101 1.72 -0.61 8.01
C PRO A 101 3.21 -0.64 7.68
N SER A 102 3.94 -1.63 8.20
CA SER A 102 5.35 -1.88 7.89
C SER A 102 5.65 -3.39 7.91
N GLU A 103 6.75 -3.81 7.26
CA GLU A 103 7.17 -5.22 7.31
C GLU A 103 7.44 -5.69 8.75
N ARG A 104 7.99 -4.82 9.59
CA ARG A 104 8.26 -5.09 11.01
C ARG A 104 6.98 -5.34 11.83
N THR A 105 5.85 -4.83 11.37
CA THR A 105 4.55 -4.99 12.03
C THR A 105 3.73 -6.13 11.44
N ASP A 106 4.25 -6.81 10.41
CA ASP A 106 3.58 -7.95 9.82
C ASP A 106 3.43 -9.10 10.83
N GLY A 107 2.27 -9.73 10.85
CA GLY A 107 1.92 -10.77 11.83
C GLY A 107 1.59 -10.29 13.25
N LYS A 108 1.78 -9.00 13.60
CA LYS A 108 1.36 -8.48 14.92
C LYS A 108 -0.15 -8.42 15.10
N MET A 109 -0.89 -8.37 14.00
CA MET A 109 -2.34 -8.45 13.96
C MET A 109 -2.74 -9.40 12.82
N LEU A 110 -3.78 -10.21 13.05
CA LEU A 110 -4.32 -11.06 12.00
C LEU A 110 -5.04 -10.19 10.96
N LEU A 111 -4.32 -9.89 9.88
CA LEU A 111 -4.81 -9.12 8.75
C LEU A 111 -5.06 -10.03 7.56
N LYS A 112 -6.19 -9.82 6.88
CA LYS A 112 -6.54 -10.54 5.66
C LYS A 112 -6.58 -9.56 4.50
N GLN A 113 -5.59 -9.65 3.61
CA GLN A 113 -5.54 -8.84 2.39
C GLN A 113 -6.85 -8.96 1.60
N VAL A 114 -7.48 -7.81 1.31
CA VAL A 114 -8.82 -7.77 0.67
C VAL A 114 -8.76 -7.53 -0.84
N MET A 115 -7.59 -7.19 -1.38
CA MET A 115 -7.39 -6.91 -2.81
C MET A 115 -6.64 -8.05 -3.49
N SER A 116 -7.11 -8.46 -4.67
CA SER A 116 -6.35 -9.26 -5.62
C SER A 116 -6.39 -8.60 -7.01
N LEU A 117 -5.24 -8.52 -7.68
CA LEU A 117 -5.14 -8.12 -9.08
C LEU A 117 -5.02 -9.37 -9.94
N LYS A 118 -5.95 -9.51 -10.89
CA LYS A 118 -6.01 -10.65 -11.81
C LYS A 118 -6.19 -10.16 -13.24
N SER A 119 -5.69 -10.93 -14.18
CA SER A 119 -5.94 -10.77 -15.61
C SER A 119 -6.17 -12.15 -16.23
N LYS A 120 -6.24 -12.21 -17.56
CA LYS A 120 -6.33 -13.45 -18.32
C LYS A 120 -5.16 -13.57 -19.27
N VAL A 121 -4.73 -14.80 -19.53
CA VAL A 121 -3.83 -15.07 -20.66
C VAL A 121 -4.58 -14.75 -21.95
N SER A 122 -4.07 -13.83 -22.76
CA SER A 122 -4.67 -13.47 -24.05
C SER A 122 -4.13 -14.30 -25.22
N GLY A 123 -2.95 -14.90 -25.06
CA GLY A 123 -2.35 -15.75 -26.07
C GLY A 123 -1.06 -16.40 -25.59
N ILE A 124 -0.67 -17.46 -26.30
CA ILE A 124 0.58 -18.18 -26.08
C ILE A 124 1.47 -18.00 -27.31
N LYS A 125 2.77 -17.82 -27.09
CA LYS A 125 3.75 -17.78 -28.17
C LYS A 125 4.95 -18.66 -27.85
N ASN A 126 5.41 -19.42 -28.83
CA ASN A 126 6.67 -20.15 -28.76
C ASN A 126 7.84 -19.19 -29.04
N ILE A 127 8.91 -19.32 -28.25
CA ILE A 127 10.14 -18.52 -28.34
C ILE A 127 11.30 -19.50 -28.44
N LEU A 128 12.02 -19.44 -29.56
CA LEU A 128 13.18 -20.30 -29.81
C LEU A 128 14.41 -19.81 -29.03
N LYS A 129 15.36 -20.72 -28.81
CA LYS A 129 16.66 -20.38 -28.21
C LYS A 129 17.33 -19.23 -28.99
N GLY A 130 17.75 -18.19 -28.27
CA GLY A 130 18.39 -17.00 -28.82
C GLY A 130 17.43 -15.86 -29.22
N GLU A 131 16.12 -16.12 -29.27
CA GLU A 131 15.13 -15.08 -29.50
C GLU A 131 14.93 -14.22 -28.24
N SER A 132 14.49 -12.98 -28.46
CA SER A 132 14.30 -12.00 -27.40
C SER A 132 12.84 -11.66 -27.16
N VAL A 133 12.49 -11.30 -25.93
CA VAL A 133 11.13 -10.89 -25.55
C VAL A 133 11.11 -9.41 -25.10
N SER A 134 10.13 -8.67 -25.63
CA SER A 134 9.85 -7.26 -25.33
C SER A 134 10.93 -6.25 -25.73
N TYR A 135 10.68 -4.98 -25.40
CA TYR A 135 11.54 -3.84 -25.67
C TYR A 135 12.92 -3.98 -25.02
N GLY A 136 13.94 -3.50 -25.75
CA GLY A 136 15.32 -3.50 -25.28
C GLY A 136 15.96 -4.88 -25.19
N ARG A 137 15.25 -5.94 -25.58
CA ARG A 137 15.76 -7.33 -25.60
C ARG A 137 16.37 -7.76 -24.26
N MET A 138 15.78 -7.31 -23.14
CA MET A 138 16.26 -7.58 -21.78
C MET A 138 16.17 -9.07 -21.40
N PHE A 139 15.30 -9.82 -22.07
CA PHE A 139 15.23 -11.26 -21.97
C PHE A 139 15.67 -11.88 -23.29
N ILE A 140 16.60 -12.83 -23.21
CA ILE A 140 17.03 -13.71 -24.30
C ILE A 140 16.79 -15.16 -23.87
N ALA A 141 16.02 -15.90 -24.65
CA ALA A 141 15.71 -17.29 -24.35
C ALA A 141 16.97 -18.16 -24.40
N LYS A 142 17.33 -18.79 -23.28
CA LYS A 142 18.48 -19.71 -23.20
C LYS A 142 18.19 -21.10 -23.79
N GLN A 143 16.91 -21.43 -23.84
CA GLN A 143 16.34 -22.63 -24.42
C GLN A 143 14.98 -22.28 -25.03
N GLU A 144 14.44 -23.15 -25.85
CA GLU A 144 13.07 -23.00 -26.33
C GLU A 144 12.09 -22.98 -25.15
N THR A 145 11.13 -22.07 -25.19
CA THR A 145 10.09 -21.94 -24.17
C THR A 145 8.81 -21.35 -24.75
N ASN A 146 7.67 -21.59 -24.11
CA ASN A 146 6.44 -20.85 -24.39
C ASN A 146 6.29 -19.69 -23.41
N ILE A 147 5.64 -18.63 -23.89
CA ILE A 147 5.33 -17.45 -23.09
C ILE A 147 3.83 -17.18 -23.11
N ALA A 148 3.28 -16.82 -21.96
CA ALA A 148 1.93 -16.31 -21.84
C ALA A 148 1.92 -14.79 -22.00
N ILE A 149 1.05 -14.29 -22.87
CA ILE A 149 0.81 -12.86 -23.09
C ILE A 149 -0.39 -12.46 -22.23
N VAL A 150 -0.26 -11.38 -21.47
CA VAL A 150 -1.29 -10.91 -20.52
C VAL A 150 -1.59 -9.43 -20.79
N PRO A 151 -2.86 -9.04 -20.99
CA PRO A 151 -3.27 -7.67 -21.28
C PRO A 151 -3.38 -6.87 -19.98
N ILE A 152 -2.22 -6.48 -19.46
CA ILE A 152 -2.05 -5.50 -18.40
C ILE A 152 -0.69 -4.84 -18.60
N GLY A 153 -0.55 -3.57 -18.23
CA GLY A 153 0.76 -2.92 -18.22
C GLY A 153 0.85 -1.75 -17.25
N TYR A 154 1.88 -0.92 -17.44
CA TYR A 154 2.15 0.19 -16.53
C TYR A 154 1.04 1.25 -16.54
N ALA A 155 0.24 1.37 -17.61
CA ALA A 155 -0.90 2.28 -17.62
C ALA A 155 -2.08 1.79 -16.78
N ASP A 156 -2.09 0.51 -16.39
CA ASP A 156 -3.05 -0.10 -15.47
C ASP A 156 -2.55 -0.08 -14.01
N GLY A 157 -1.30 0.31 -13.80
CA GLY A 157 -0.63 0.30 -12.49
C GLY A 157 0.24 -0.94 -12.24
N TYR A 158 0.49 -1.79 -13.25
CA TYR A 158 1.48 -2.87 -13.16
C TYR A 158 2.87 -2.29 -13.45
N ASP A 159 3.56 -1.87 -12.40
CA ASP A 159 4.71 -0.95 -12.49
C ASP A 159 5.85 -1.48 -13.37
N ARG A 160 6.49 -0.58 -14.11
CA ARG A 160 7.55 -0.92 -15.05
C ARG A 160 8.83 -1.42 -14.38
N GLU A 161 9.11 -1.01 -13.14
CA GLU A 161 10.26 -1.48 -12.34
C GLU A 161 10.17 -2.97 -11.98
N LEU A 162 8.98 -3.57 -12.09
CA LEU A 162 8.78 -5.01 -11.89
C LEU A 162 9.39 -5.86 -13.03
N SER A 163 9.83 -5.24 -14.13
CA SER A 163 10.39 -5.90 -15.31
C SER A 163 11.49 -6.91 -14.94
N ASN A 164 11.31 -8.19 -15.27
CA ASN A 164 12.18 -9.34 -14.96
C ASN A 164 12.34 -9.69 -13.47
N ASN A 165 11.67 -9.00 -12.55
CA ASN A 165 11.91 -9.14 -11.11
C ASN A 165 10.71 -9.70 -10.34
N ILE A 166 9.57 -9.90 -11.00
CA ILE A 166 8.32 -10.37 -10.40
C ILE A 166 7.85 -11.67 -11.07
N TYR A 167 6.82 -12.29 -10.50
CA TYR A 167 6.15 -13.46 -11.05
C TYR A 167 4.63 -13.31 -10.94
N GLY A 168 3.90 -14.05 -11.78
CA GLY A 168 2.46 -14.24 -11.69
C GLY A 168 2.13 -15.68 -11.29
N ILE A 169 0.89 -15.94 -10.93
CA ILE A 169 0.42 -17.28 -10.57
C ILE A 169 -0.65 -17.72 -11.56
N ILE A 170 -0.46 -18.87 -12.20
CA ILE A 170 -1.43 -19.51 -13.09
C ILE A 170 -1.59 -20.95 -12.61
N ASN A 171 -2.83 -21.43 -12.46
CA ASN A 171 -3.13 -22.79 -11.98
C ASN A 171 -2.37 -23.21 -10.71
N GLY A 172 -2.11 -22.26 -9.79
CA GLY A 172 -1.39 -22.51 -8.54
C GLY A 172 0.13 -22.66 -8.67
N LYS A 173 0.73 -22.32 -9.81
CA LYS A 173 2.18 -22.32 -10.03
C LYS A 173 2.68 -20.91 -10.37
N LYS A 174 3.90 -20.58 -9.90
CA LYS A 174 4.55 -19.30 -10.15
C LYS A 174 5.26 -19.31 -11.51
N TYR A 175 5.07 -18.26 -12.29
CA TYR A 175 5.71 -18.04 -13.59
C TYR A 175 6.40 -16.68 -13.60
N PRO A 176 7.70 -16.59 -13.93
CA PRO A 176 8.42 -15.33 -13.91
C PRO A 176 7.92 -14.40 -15.03
N GLN A 177 7.78 -13.11 -14.71
CA GLN A 177 7.57 -12.09 -15.72
C GLN A 177 8.90 -11.90 -16.47
N ILE A 178 8.85 -11.90 -17.80
CA ILE A 178 10.04 -11.80 -18.66
C ILE A 178 9.94 -10.66 -19.66
N GLY A 179 11.10 -10.05 -19.93
CA GLY A 179 11.22 -8.86 -20.74
C GLY A 179 10.65 -7.63 -20.03
N ARG A 180 10.67 -6.52 -20.74
CA ARG A 180 10.17 -5.25 -20.23
C ARG A 180 8.64 -5.21 -20.17
N ILE A 181 8.10 -4.69 -19.07
CA ILE A 181 6.68 -4.38 -18.94
C ILE A 181 6.34 -3.21 -19.87
N THR A 182 5.29 -3.38 -20.67
CA THR A 182 4.84 -2.36 -21.64
C THR A 182 3.60 -1.63 -21.13
N MET A 183 3.03 -0.74 -21.95
CA MET A 183 1.90 0.10 -21.54
C MET A 183 0.67 -0.73 -21.16
N ASP A 184 0.39 -1.77 -21.94
CA ASP A 184 -0.86 -2.54 -21.87
C ASP A 184 -0.64 -4.07 -21.90
N THR A 185 0.59 -4.53 -22.09
CA THR A 185 0.89 -5.97 -22.23
C THR A 185 2.16 -6.37 -21.50
N VAL A 186 2.13 -7.54 -20.86
CA VAL A 186 3.28 -8.20 -20.24
C VAL A 186 3.36 -9.67 -20.64
N MET A 187 4.55 -10.25 -20.49
CA MET A 187 4.82 -11.64 -20.84
C MET A 187 5.38 -12.40 -19.65
N PHE A 188 4.97 -13.66 -19.52
CA PHE A 188 5.43 -14.60 -18.50
C PHE A 188 6.01 -15.84 -19.16
N ASP A 189 7.15 -16.32 -18.69
CA ASP A 189 7.73 -17.58 -19.16
C ASP A 189 6.96 -18.74 -18.52
N ILE A 190 6.35 -19.58 -19.36
CA ILE A 190 5.51 -20.70 -18.91
C ILE A 190 6.13 -22.07 -19.22
N GLY A 191 7.35 -22.10 -19.76
CA GLY A 191 8.00 -23.35 -20.14
C GLY A 191 7.17 -24.11 -21.17
N PHE A 192 6.81 -25.34 -20.82
CA PHE A 192 5.95 -26.21 -21.62
C PHE A 192 4.71 -26.67 -20.84
N ASP A 193 4.33 -25.94 -19.79
CA ASP A 193 3.11 -26.22 -19.05
C ASP A 193 1.87 -25.96 -19.93
N ASP A 194 0.80 -26.76 -19.76
CA ASP A 194 -0.44 -26.63 -20.52
C ASP A 194 -1.27 -25.43 -20.03
N ILE A 195 -0.90 -24.24 -20.47
CA ILE A 195 -1.60 -22.97 -20.21
C ILE A 195 -2.21 -22.47 -21.50
N LYS A 196 -3.45 -21.99 -21.42
CA LYS A 196 -4.25 -21.61 -22.58
C LYS A 196 -4.72 -20.17 -22.49
N ALA A 197 -5.03 -19.59 -23.64
CA ALA A 197 -5.75 -18.33 -23.67
C ALA A 197 -7.08 -18.46 -22.91
N GLY A 198 -7.38 -17.49 -22.06
CA GLY A 198 -8.54 -17.50 -21.17
C GLY A 198 -8.24 -17.90 -19.72
N ASP A 199 -7.12 -18.57 -19.47
CA ASP A 199 -6.69 -18.95 -18.11
C ASP A 199 -6.45 -17.70 -17.25
N ASP A 200 -6.84 -17.80 -15.97
CA ASP A 200 -6.66 -16.72 -15.01
C ASP A 200 -5.20 -16.66 -14.54
N ILE A 201 -4.66 -15.44 -14.53
CA ILE A 201 -3.38 -15.13 -13.89
C ILE A 201 -3.60 -14.20 -12.70
N VAL A 202 -3.02 -14.56 -11.55
CA VAL A 202 -2.97 -13.70 -10.36
C VAL A 202 -1.64 -12.95 -10.35
N LEU A 203 -1.72 -11.62 -10.30
CA LEU A 203 -0.58 -10.69 -10.33
C LEU A 203 -0.30 -10.07 -8.96
N LEU A 204 -1.33 -10.03 -8.12
CA LEU A 204 -1.26 -9.69 -6.70
C LEU A 204 -2.39 -10.45 -6.00
N GLY A 205 -2.08 -11.19 -4.93
CA GLY A 205 -3.00 -12.06 -4.21
C GLY A 205 -2.51 -13.51 -4.11
N GLU A 206 -3.45 -14.44 -4.00
CA GLU A 206 -3.19 -15.86 -3.73
C GLU A 206 -3.95 -16.78 -4.69
N GLN A 207 -3.33 -17.90 -5.08
CA GLN A 207 -3.97 -19.01 -5.78
C GLN A 207 -3.17 -20.30 -5.51
N GLY A 208 -3.85 -21.41 -5.19
CA GLY A 208 -3.22 -22.74 -5.06
C GLY A 208 -2.10 -22.81 -4.01
N GLY A 209 -2.22 -22.06 -2.91
CA GLY A 209 -1.19 -21.97 -1.86
C GLY A 209 0.02 -21.11 -2.22
N GLN A 210 0.07 -20.54 -3.43
CA GLN A 210 1.08 -19.57 -3.85
C GLN A 210 0.57 -18.14 -3.66
N LYS A 211 1.48 -17.22 -3.35
CA LYS A 211 1.18 -15.80 -3.13
C LYS A 211 2.12 -14.90 -3.92
N VAL A 212 1.58 -13.80 -4.44
CA VAL A 212 2.30 -12.59 -4.86
C VAL A 212 1.73 -11.46 -4.01
N THR A 213 2.49 -11.01 -3.02
CA THR A 213 2.03 -10.04 -2.03
C THR A 213 2.30 -8.60 -2.49
N VAL A 214 1.62 -7.63 -1.87
CA VAL A 214 1.96 -6.22 -2.04
C VAL A 214 3.41 -5.94 -1.63
N TRP A 215 3.92 -6.63 -0.59
CA TRP A 215 5.30 -6.50 -0.14
C TRP A 215 6.33 -7.02 -1.16
N ASP A 216 5.97 -8.02 -1.97
CA ASP A 216 6.83 -8.46 -3.07
C ASP A 216 7.03 -7.33 -4.09
N TRP A 217 5.98 -6.58 -4.40
CA TRP A 217 6.06 -5.42 -5.30
C TRP A 217 6.86 -4.27 -4.67
N THR A 218 6.58 -3.93 -3.42
CA THR A 218 7.24 -2.78 -2.75
C THR A 218 8.74 -2.95 -2.65
N ARG A 219 9.23 -4.18 -2.40
CA ARG A 219 10.68 -4.47 -2.35
C ARG A 219 11.36 -4.22 -3.69
N ILE A 220 10.70 -4.61 -4.78
CA ILE A 220 11.24 -4.41 -6.14
C ILE A 220 11.19 -2.94 -6.52
N MET A 221 10.04 -2.30 -6.31
CA MET A 221 9.81 -0.88 -6.66
C MET A 221 10.48 0.10 -5.69
N LYS A 222 11.00 -0.38 -4.55
CA LYS A 222 11.58 0.43 -3.46
C LYS A 222 10.61 1.50 -2.94
N THR A 223 9.37 1.08 -2.68
CA THR A 223 8.31 1.94 -2.17
C THR A 223 7.54 1.30 -1.00
N ILE A 224 6.35 1.80 -0.69
CA ILE A 224 5.46 1.39 0.38
C ILE A 224 4.16 0.78 -0.18
N PRO A 225 3.45 -0.08 0.58
CA PRO A 225 2.22 -0.72 0.09
C PRO A 225 1.13 0.26 -0.32
N TYR A 226 1.10 1.44 0.30
CA TYR A 226 0.17 2.51 -0.03
C TYR A 226 0.28 2.93 -1.50
N GLU A 227 1.50 3.07 -2.02
CA GLU A 227 1.71 3.49 -3.42
C GLU A 227 1.28 2.40 -4.39
N VAL A 228 1.64 1.14 -4.12
CA VAL A 228 1.24 0.00 -4.96
C VAL A 228 -0.28 -0.10 -5.07
N MET A 229 -0.98 -0.03 -3.92
CA MET A 229 -2.43 -0.21 -3.86
C MET A 229 -3.19 0.98 -4.48
N CYS A 230 -2.71 2.20 -4.25
CA CYS A 230 -3.28 3.41 -4.86
C CYS A 230 -2.92 3.55 -6.35
N GLY A 231 -1.81 2.95 -6.78
CA GLY A 231 -1.28 3.03 -8.15
C GLY A 231 -2.09 2.24 -9.18
N ILE A 232 -2.95 1.31 -8.75
CA ILE A 232 -3.84 0.60 -9.67
C ILE A 232 -4.78 1.60 -10.34
N SER A 233 -4.65 1.76 -11.65
CA SER A 233 -5.29 2.86 -12.39
C SER A 233 -6.79 2.63 -12.55
N LYS A 234 -7.56 3.69 -12.83
CA LYS A 234 -9.02 3.61 -13.03
C LYS A 234 -9.44 2.74 -14.24
N ARG A 235 -8.52 2.41 -15.16
CA ARG A 235 -8.77 1.50 -16.29
C ARG A 235 -9.10 0.08 -15.82
N VAL A 236 -8.57 -0.32 -14.68
CA VAL A 236 -8.81 -1.65 -14.10
C VAL A 236 -10.20 -1.72 -13.47
N LYS A 237 -11.05 -2.62 -13.94
CA LYS A 237 -12.38 -2.83 -13.35
C LYS A 237 -12.26 -3.38 -11.93
N ARG A 238 -12.95 -2.75 -10.96
CA ARG A 238 -13.08 -3.27 -9.59
C ARG A 238 -14.29 -4.19 -9.50
N ILE A 239 -14.10 -5.37 -8.91
CA ILE A 239 -15.17 -6.33 -8.63
C ILE A 239 -15.17 -6.58 -7.13
N TYR A 240 -16.30 -6.27 -6.48
CA TYR A 240 -16.48 -6.45 -5.04
C TYR A 240 -17.11 -7.81 -4.79
N LYS A 241 -16.58 -8.54 -3.80
CA LYS A 241 -17.10 -9.83 -3.35
C LYS A 241 -17.37 -9.75 -1.86
N ASN A 242 -18.53 -10.25 -1.45
CA ASN A 242 -18.90 -10.42 -0.05
C ASN A 242 -18.47 -11.80 0.44
#